data_AF-A0A836RXL9-F1
#
_entry.id   AF-A0A836RXL9-F1
#
_cell.length_a   1.000
_cell.length_b   1.000
_cell.length_c   1.000
_cell.angle_alpha   90.00
_cell.angle_beta   90.00
_cell.angle_gamma   90.00
#
_symmetry.space_group_name_H-M   'P 1'
#
loop_
_entity.id
_entity.type
_entity.pdbx_description
1 polymer ?
#
loop_
_entity_poly.entity_id
_entity_poly.type
_entity_poly.pdbx_seq_one_letter_code
_entity_poly.pdbx_strand_id
1 'polypeptide(L)'
;MPYDLTLSGDFTSYCAGLAKHADSELTNSQDTAGRGYIALWGKQSLADDNPGTAVFYDNGAKVGLTEDKLSYIVILKPTDGKIRYYFAACWEQEPGGIKTKKEFVQYLQSIQRQLNNPVLVQVEILNKIKKG
;
A
#
# COMPACT_ATOMS: atom_id res chain seq x y z
N MET A 1 6.02 -3.86 4.80
CA MET A 1 6.64 -5.07 4.21
C MET A 1 5.82 -5.48 2.99
N PRO A 2 6.43 -5.89 1.86
CA PRO A 2 5.67 -6.47 0.75
C PRO A 2 5.01 -7.78 1.21
N TYR A 3 3.76 -7.99 0.82
CA TYR A 3 3.10 -9.29 0.93
C TYR A 3 3.14 -9.94 -0.46
N ASP A 4 4.01 -10.92 -0.65
CA ASP A 4 4.10 -11.68 -1.89
C ASP A 4 3.24 -12.94 -1.76
N LEU A 5 2.11 -12.97 -2.49
CA LEU A 5 1.23 -14.13 -2.55
C LEU A 5 1.54 -14.94 -3.81
N THR A 6 1.97 -16.19 -3.64
CA THR A 6 2.16 -17.16 -4.74
C THR A 6 0.95 -18.07 -4.80
N LEU A 7 0.40 -18.27 -6.01
CA LEU A 7 -0.88 -18.94 -6.20
C LEU A 7 -0.74 -20.11 -7.17
N SER A 8 -1.46 -21.19 -6.89
CA SER A 8 -1.59 -22.36 -7.76
C SER A 8 -2.96 -22.34 -8.44
N GLY A 9 -3.02 -21.86 -9.69
CA GLY A 9 -4.24 -21.80 -10.52
C GLY A 9 -4.25 -20.63 -11.51
N ASP A 10 -5.06 -20.73 -12.56
CA ASP A 10 -5.19 -19.70 -13.61
C ASP A 10 -6.23 -18.64 -13.23
N PHE A 11 -5.88 -17.73 -12.30
CA PHE A 11 -6.74 -16.59 -12.00
C PHE A 11 -6.30 -15.35 -12.78
N THR A 12 -7.28 -14.66 -13.38
CA THR A 12 -7.04 -13.50 -14.24
C THR A 12 -7.13 -12.17 -13.49
N SER A 13 -7.71 -12.15 -12.28
CA SER A 13 -7.87 -10.93 -11.48
C SER A 13 -7.95 -11.22 -9.97
N TYR A 14 -7.57 -10.22 -9.18
CA TYR A 14 -7.48 -10.27 -7.72
C TYR A 14 -7.98 -8.97 -7.13
N CYS A 15 -8.49 -9.02 -5.89
CA CYS A 15 -8.91 -7.83 -5.18
C CYS A 15 -8.12 -7.64 -3.87
N ALA A 16 -7.85 -6.38 -3.55
CA ALA A 16 -7.44 -5.92 -2.24
C ALA A 16 -8.28 -4.68 -1.89
N GLY A 17 -8.45 -4.37 -0.62
CA GLY A 17 -9.37 -3.29 -0.26
C GLY A 17 -9.27 -2.84 1.18
N LEU A 18 -10.11 -1.85 1.49
CA LEU A 18 -10.30 -1.27 2.83
C LEU A 18 -11.77 -1.35 3.19
N ALA A 19 -12.07 -1.75 4.42
CA ALA A 19 -13.43 -1.72 4.94
C ALA A 19 -13.90 -0.27 5.13
N LYS A 20 -15.13 0.00 4.74
CA LYS A 20 -15.79 1.31 4.87
C LYS A 20 -16.15 1.57 6.33
N HIS A 21 -15.93 2.81 6.76
CA HIS A 21 -16.44 3.34 8.02
C HIS A 21 -17.20 4.63 7.73
N ALA A 22 -18.34 4.82 8.38
CA ALA A 22 -19.23 5.96 8.14
C ALA A 22 -18.55 7.31 8.38
N ASP A 23 -17.63 7.36 9.35
CA ASP A 23 -16.91 8.55 9.76
C ASP A 23 -15.48 8.60 9.18
N SER A 24 -15.27 7.93 8.04
CA SER A 24 -13.99 7.94 7.31
C SER A 24 -14.13 8.52 5.91
N GLU A 25 -13.08 9.17 5.44
CA GLU A 25 -13.03 9.77 4.12
C GLU A 25 -12.06 9.02 3.21
N LEU A 26 -12.55 8.62 2.03
CA LEU A 26 -11.73 8.03 0.97
C LEU A 26 -10.85 9.07 0.30
N THR A 27 -9.57 8.76 0.14
CA THR A 27 -8.61 9.52 -0.67
C THR A 27 -7.85 8.59 -1.61
N ASN A 28 -7.74 8.99 -2.88
CA ASN A 28 -7.02 8.23 -3.90
C ASN A 28 -5.80 9.02 -4.39
N SER A 29 -4.76 8.29 -4.83
CA SER A 29 -3.64 8.88 -5.55
C SER A 29 -4.11 9.61 -6.81
N GLN A 30 -3.56 10.79 -7.06
CA GLN A 30 -3.73 11.52 -8.33
C GLN A 30 -2.73 11.05 -9.41
N ASP A 31 -1.67 10.35 -9.02
CA ASP A 31 -0.69 9.79 -9.95
C ASP A 31 -1.26 8.54 -10.63
N THR A 32 -1.17 8.52 -11.96
CA THR A 32 -1.59 7.41 -12.84
C THR A 32 -0.40 6.57 -13.31
N ALA A 33 0.83 7.01 -13.08
CA ALA A 33 2.05 6.25 -13.32
C ALA A 33 2.56 5.60 -12.01
N GLY A 34 3.45 4.62 -12.13
CA GLY A 34 4.08 3.95 -10.98
C GLY A 34 3.09 3.40 -9.95
N ARG A 35 3.31 3.70 -8.68
CA ARG A 35 2.49 3.23 -7.55
C ARG A 35 1.30 4.15 -7.35
N GLY A 36 0.10 3.58 -7.25
CA GLY A 36 -1.11 4.27 -6.80
C GLY A 36 -1.53 3.82 -5.40
N TYR A 37 -2.53 4.48 -4.82
CA TYR A 37 -3.15 4.04 -3.57
C TYR A 37 -4.63 4.43 -3.49
N ILE A 38 -5.37 3.64 -2.68
CA ILE A 38 -6.61 4.05 -2.01
C ILE A 38 -6.34 4.15 -0.51
N ALA A 39 -6.93 5.11 0.18
CA ALA A 39 -6.71 5.35 1.59
C ALA A 39 -7.95 5.87 2.30
N LEU A 40 -8.10 5.53 3.58
CA LEU A 40 -9.14 6.03 4.47
C LEU A 40 -8.51 6.80 5.64
N TRP A 41 -9.12 7.93 5.98
CA TRP A 41 -8.79 8.71 7.17
C TRP A 41 -10.06 9.04 7.93
N GLY A 42 -10.08 8.82 9.25
CA GLY A 42 -11.20 9.19 10.12
C GLY A 42 -11.50 8.16 11.19
N LYS A 43 -12.65 8.29 11.86
CA LYS A 43 -13.00 7.48 13.02
C LYS A 43 -13.35 6.05 12.62
N GLN A 44 -12.34 5.18 12.72
CA GLN A 44 -12.44 3.76 12.37
C GLN A 44 -12.26 2.85 13.59
N SER A 45 -11.87 3.41 14.75
CA SER A 45 -11.65 2.68 15.99
C SER A 45 -12.67 3.08 17.07
N LEU A 46 -12.72 2.29 18.15
CA LEU A 46 -13.53 2.59 19.33
C LEU A 46 -12.92 3.67 20.25
N ALA A 47 -11.69 4.11 19.97
CA ALA A 47 -10.92 5.01 20.84
C ALA A 47 -11.08 6.51 20.50
N ASP A 48 -12.13 6.87 19.76
CA ASP A 48 -12.47 8.24 19.35
C ASP A 48 -11.33 9.01 18.65
N ASP A 49 -10.55 8.30 17.83
CA ASP A 49 -9.38 8.79 17.12
C ASP A 49 -9.55 8.70 15.59
N ASN A 50 -8.58 9.23 14.84
CA ASN A 50 -8.61 9.25 13.38
C ASN A 50 -7.44 8.46 12.77
N PRO A 51 -7.42 7.12 12.85
CA PRO A 51 -6.41 6.34 12.16
C PRO A 51 -6.49 6.53 10.64
N GLY A 52 -5.33 6.44 10.00
CA GLY A 52 -5.20 6.40 8.54
C GLY A 52 -4.84 4.99 8.08
N THR A 53 -5.53 4.46 7.08
CA THR A 53 -5.24 3.15 6.46
C THR A 53 -5.12 3.30 4.95
N ALA A 54 -4.26 2.52 4.30
CA ALA A 54 -4.07 2.60 2.85
C ALA A 54 -3.67 1.26 2.23
N VAL A 55 -4.04 1.09 0.97
CA VAL A 55 -3.55 0.02 0.08
C VAL A 55 -2.84 0.67 -1.10
N PHE A 56 -1.55 0.40 -1.22
CA PHE A 56 -0.74 0.77 -2.38
C PHE A 56 -0.68 -0.37 -3.38
N TYR A 57 -0.70 -0.05 -4.66
CA TYR A 57 -0.67 -1.00 -5.76
C TYR A 57 0.11 -0.44 -6.96
N ASP A 58 0.45 -1.29 -7.92
CA ASP A 58 1.00 -0.85 -9.20
C ASP A 58 -0.11 -0.34 -10.13
N ASN A 59 -0.02 0.88 -10.65
CA ASN A 59 -0.97 1.36 -11.65
C ASN A 59 -0.91 0.53 -12.94
N GLY A 60 0.23 -0.08 -13.30
CA GLY A 60 0.34 -0.98 -14.44
C GLY A 60 -0.36 -2.33 -14.25
N ALA A 61 -0.53 -2.76 -12.98
CA ALA A 61 -1.28 -3.97 -12.61
C ALA A 61 -2.75 -3.68 -12.28
N LYS A 62 -3.15 -2.41 -12.12
CA LYS A 62 -4.53 -2.03 -11.81
C LYS A 62 -5.45 -2.28 -13.00
N VAL A 63 -6.48 -3.10 -12.78
CA VAL A 63 -7.60 -3.29 -13.68
C VAL A 63 -8.66 -2.22 -13.44
N GLY A 64 -8.94 -1.90 -12.18
CA GLY A 64 -9.93 -0.88 -11.83
C GLY A 64 -10.07 -0.66 -10.33
N LEU A 65 -10.86 0.35 -9.97
CA LEU A 65 -11.34 0.59 -8.62
C LEU A 65 -12.86 0.34 -8.59
N THR A 66 -13.35 -0.31 -7.55
CA THR A 66 -14.77 -0.59 -7.35
C THR A 66 -15.10 -0.56 -5.86
N GLU A 67 -16.36 -0.75 -5.52
CA GLU A 67 -16.82 -0.80 -4.13
C GLU A 67 -18.02 -1.72 -3.99
N ASP A 68 -18.21 -2.24 -2.79
CA ASP A 68 -19.46 -2.88 -2.37
C ASP A 68 -20.06 -2.12 -1.17
N LYS A 69 -21.06 -2.70 -0.50
CA LYS A 69 -21.68 -2.08 0.68
C LYS A 69 -20.69 -1.83 1.82
N LEU A 70 -19.65 -2.63 1.94
CA LEU A 70 -18.74 -2.71 3.08
C LEU A 70 -17.30 -2.30 2.76
N SER A 71 -16.90 -2.21 1.49
CA SER A 71 -15.50 -2.11 1.12
C SER A 71 -15.23 -1.20 -0.07
N TYR A 72 -14.10 -0.50 -0.04
CA TYR A 72 -13.44 0.05 -1.22
C TYR A 72 -12.41 -0.95 -1.74
N ILE A 73 -12.41 -1.20 -3.04
CA ILE A 73 -11.71 -2.33 -3.64
C ILE A 73 -10.86 -1.85 -4.83
N VAL A 74 -9.61 -2.32 -4.88
CA VAL A 74 -8.78 -2.29 -6.09
C VAL A 74 -8.74 -3.69 -6.71
N ILE A 75 -8.97 -3.76 -8.02
CA ILE A 75 -8.83 -4.97 -8.83
C ILE A 75 -7.47 -4.95 -9.52
N LEU A 76 -6.69 -6.02 -9.37
CA LEU A 76 -5.33 -6.19 -9.87
C LEU A 76 -5.23 -7.41 -10.77
N LYS A 77 -4.39 -7.33 -11.81
CA LYS A 77 -3.96 -8.47 -12.62
C LYS A 77 -2.53 -8.89 -12.22
N PRO A 78 -2.18 -10.19 -12.29
CA PRO A 78 -0.80 -10.62 -12.07
C PRO A 78 0.18 -9.97 -13.04
N THR A 79 1.37 -9.68 -12.55
CA THR A 79 2.55 -9.34 -13.37
C THR A 79 3.62 -10.38 -13.05
N ASP A 80 4.13 -11.07 -14.06
CA ASP A 80 5.09 -12.18 -13.92
C ASP A 80 4.62 -13.27 -12.92
N GLY A 81 3.33 -13.60 -12.98
CA GLY A 81 2.71 -14.59 -12.09
C GLY A 81 2.57 -14.15 -10.63
N LYS A 82 2.79 -12.86 -10.33
CA LYS A 82 2.75 -12.32 -8.96
C LYS A 82 1.80 -11.14 -8.84
N ILE A 83 1.22 -10.99 -7.66
CA ILE A 83 0.47 -9.80 -7.24
C ILE A 83 1.27 -9.10 -6.15
N ARG A 84 1.43 -7.78 -6.29
CA ARG A 84 2.19 -6.95 -5.34
C ARG A 84 1.36 -5.74 -4.92
N TYR A 85 1.13 -5.65 -3.62
CA TYR A 85 0.46 -4.53 -2.97
C TYR A 85 1.03 -4.35 -1.57
N TYR A 86 0.79 -3.18 -0.97
CA TYR A 86 1.32 -2.84 0.35
C TYR A 86 0.24 -2.19 1.18
N PHE A 87 0.16 -2.57 2.45
CA PHE A 87 -0.62 -1.83 3.43
C PHE A 87 0.23 -0.76 4.10
N ALA A 88 -0.41 0.36 4.41
CA ALA A 88 0.09 1.30 5.40
C ALA A 88 -1.01 1.61 6.40
N ALA A 89 -0.61 1.84 7.63
CA ALA A 89 -1.46 2.39 8.67
C ALA A 89 -0.69 3.48 9.42
N CYS A 90 -1.41 4.41 10.02
CA CYS A 90 -0.88 5.34 10.99
C CYS A 90 -1.95 5.59 12.05
N TRP A 91 -1.50 5.88 13.27
CA TRP A 91 -2.39 6.13 14.37
C TRP A 91 -1.98 7.41 15.10
N GLU A 92 -2.96 8.27 15.38
CA GLU A 92 -2.68 9.51 16.08
C GLU A 92 -2.12 9.27 17.49
N GLN A 93 -2.44 8.16 18.16
CA GLN A 93 -1.94 7.90 19.52
C GLN A 93 -0.51 7.33 19.57
N GLU A 94 0.11 7.03 18.42
CA GLU A 94 1.51 6.61 18.40
C GLU A 94 2.45 7.76 18.83
N PRO A 95 3.62 7.47 19.43
CA PRO A 95 4.62 8.48 19.70
C PRO A 95 5.06 9.21 18.42
N GLY A 96 4.79 10.52 18.34
CA GLY A 96 5.02 11.30 17.11
C GLY A 96 4.04 10.97 15.98
N GLY A 97 2.88 10.39 16.30
CA GLY A 97 1.86 9.96 15.35
C GLY A 97 1.26 11.10 14.53
N ILE A 98 0.77 10.73 13.35
CA ILE A 98 0.10 11.62 12.40
C ILE A 98 -1.24 12.07 12.98
N LYS A 99 -1.48 13.39 13.07
CA LYS A 99 -2.66 13.95 13.76
C LYS A 99 -3.71 14.49 12.81
N THR A 100 -3.32 14.77 11.57
CA THR A 100 -4.20 15.42 10.60
C THR A 100 -4.25 14.66 9.29
N LYS A 101 -5.38 14.77 8.59
CA LYS A 101 -5.54 14.25 7.22
C LYS A 101 -4.46 14.78 6.27
N LYS A 102 -4.04 16.05 6.44
CA LYS A 102 -3.00 16.66 5.61
C LYS A 102 -1.66 15.96 5.79
N GLU A 103 -1.25 15.74 7.04
CA GLU A 103 -0.03 14.98 7.37
C GLU A 103 -0.12 13.54 6.86
N PHE A 104 -1.31 12.91 6.97
CA PHE A 104 -1.53 11.59 6.43
C PHE A 104 -1.33 11.54 4.91
N VAL A 105 -1.89 12.48 4.15
CA VAL A 105 -1.68 12.55 2.70
C VAL A 105 -0.19 12.77 2.37
N GLN A 106 0.51 13.62 3.11
CA GLN A 106 1.96 13.81 2.94
C GLN A 106 2.76 12.52 3.21
N TYR A 107 2.36 11.77 4.24
CA TYR A 107 2.93 10.46 4.55
C TYR A 107 2.69 9.46 3.41
N LEU A 108 1.46 9.37 2.87
CA LEU A 108 1.16 8.49 1.73
C LEU A 108 1.99 8.85 0.50
N GLN A 109 2.12 10.13 0.18
CA GLN A 109 2.97 10.60 -0.91
C GLN A 109 4.45 10.26 -0.68
N SER A 110 4.92 10.27 0.58
CA SER A 110 6.29 9.87 0.91
C SER A 110 6.52 8.39 0.67
N ILE A 111 5.59 7.52 1.08
CA ILE A 111 5.64 6.08 0.81
C ILE A 111 5.59 5.82 -0.69
N GLN A 112 4.66 6.47 -1.39
CA GLN A 112 4.52 6.34 -2.84
C GLN A 112 5.84 6.66 -3.57
N ARG A 113 6.54 7.75 -3.17
CA ARG A 113 7.87 8.09 -3.71
C ARG A 113 8.91 7.01 -3.43
N GLN A 114 8.94 6.46 -2.21
CA GLN A 114 9.88 5.39 -1.86
C GLN A 114 9.60 4.11 -2.66
N LEU A 115 8.33 3.73 -2.81
CA LEU A 115 7.93 2.54 -3.58
C LEU A 115 8.18 2.68 -5.09
N ASN A 116 8.19 3.91 -5.60
CA ASN A 116 8.56 4.24 -6.99
C ASN A 116 10.08 4.30 -7.21
N ASN A 117 10.87 4.47 -6.14
CA ASN A 117 12.33 4.62 -6.20
C ASN A 117 13.00 3.64 -5.22
N PRO A 118 12.90 2.32 -5.46
CA PRO A 118 13.43 1.33 -4.54
C PRO A 118 14.96 1.40 -4.45
N VAL A 119 15.50 1.25 -3.23
CA VAL A 119 16.95 1.14 -3.03
C VAL A 119 17.44 -0.19 -3.59
N LEU A 120 18.37 -0.12 -4.55
CA LEU A 120 19.02 -1.29 -5.13
C LEU A 120 20.35 -1.53 -4.39
N VAL A 121 20.44 -2.64 -3.66
CA VAL A 121 21.68 -3.05 -2.97
C VAL A 121 22.34 -4.16 -3.79
N GLN A 122 23.58 -3.92 -4.23
CA GLN A 122 24.43 -4.96 -4.80
C GLN A 122 25.40 -5.44 -3.71
N VAL A 123 25.38 -6.74 -3.42
CA VAL A 123 26.31 -7.36 -2.47
C VAL A 123 27.45 -7.99 -3.28
N GLU A 124 28.64 -7.41 -3.22
CA GLU A 124 29.85 -8.06 -3.73
C GLU A 124 30.41 -9.01 -2.66
N ILE A 125 30.41 -10.31 -2.96
CA ILE A 125 31.08 -11.29 -2.12
C ILE A 125 32.57 -11.26 -2.44
N LEU A 126 33.36 -10.60 -1.59
CA LEU A 126 34.81 -10.64 -1.65
C LEU A 126 35.30 -12.02 -1.16
N ASN A 127 35.61 -12.91 -2.10
CA ASN A 127 36.36 -14.13 -1.81
C ASN A 127 37.79 -13.77 -1.35
N LYS A 128 38.03 -13.76 -0.04
CA LYS A 128 39.39 -13.71 0.50
C LYS A 128 40.13 -14.99 0.09
N ILE A 129 41.07 -14.83 -0.83
CA ILE A 129 42.03 -15.86 -1.23
C ILE A 129 42.79 -16.32 0.02
N LYS A 130 42.67 -17.60 0.36
CA LYS A 130 43.58 -18.29 1.29
C LYS A 130 45.00 -18.17 0.74
N LYS A 131 45.89 -17.53 1.49
CA LYS A 131 47.35 -17.61 1.29
C LYS A 131 47.98 -18.15 2.58
N GLY A 132 48.75 -19.22 2.43
CA GLY A 132 49.65 -19.78 3.44
C GLY A 132 49.17 -21.11 3.95
#